data_AF-A0A921MSG0-F1
#
_entry.id   AF-A0A921MSG0-F1
#
_cell.length_a   1.000
_cell.length_b   1.000
_cell.length_c   1.000
_cell.angle_alpha   90.00
_cell.angle_beta   90.00
_cell.angle_gamma   90.00
#
_symmetry.space_group_name_H-M   'P 1'
#
loop_
_entity.id
_entity.type
_entity.pdbx_description
1 polymer ?
#
loop_
_entity_poly.entity_id
_entity_poly.type
_entity_poly.pdbx_seq_one_letter_code
_entity_poly.pdbx_strand_id
1 'polypeptide(L)'
;MKNKSFAKIAFLVMAGFLTACHHEGKQISLTLRSDGWKVDATQWVYKPGEYITITLSPHHQGDQIVLKNISQKGEPILAQSEEKLSWSIEKNDSNATYSIGIFVERTMHEPEYVTCIRVASDSILTTYRIDKENFNGLNVYKLDGGMSAEYAVEKSLSNLTGNISQTWNIGPGGGPSPVWSTSDFLEKSLQYTIQLYDRELGKDKELETIIISTGIPVIPYLSAALKAPVLPLHFLVSANSCREIQSILNYASQKGYSSYATLGYDASMAGVGVAWIKLLDIPDEYTDFISRHRVKNVILAGVGENVLGESYARRILPSPGIGRYTPGSIYLQYTNHGSQQDMRTITANIVDYEIQKLDTVCMIADWESGILDQQIKSFGKKLNQIHIDCYALTTPNNMINLYNLATNIALEYIKKNESLIKGPSQITFNEYLISEPMYELACGHIPLLYWQFVPPALTVQRLNDYTVRAINRVFPLTQVKKMKIHLNARVGKYELAQELKENQYSHVTMRADHIEEIWNLTDGLNAPCEMIAYDITNHIGVSTYQANINQLQPLSINDITRLSNQVQGIQFKRVH
;
A
#
# COMPACT_ATOMS: atom_id res chain seq x y z
N MET A 1 -72.58 1.07 16.21
CA MET A 1 -72.89 1.89 17.41
C MET A 1 -71.67 1.91 18.33
N LYS A 2 -71.25 3.11 18.69
CA LYS A 2 -70.33 3.57 19.74
C LYS A 2 -69.65 2.54 20.68
N ASN A 3 -68.30 2.53 20.60
CA ASN A 3 -67.33 3.08 21.57
C ASN A 3 -66.99 2.35 22.90
N LYS A 4 -65.67 2.33 23.19
CA LYS A 4 -64.95 2.28 24.49
C LYS A 4 -64.81 0.91 25.16
N SER A 5 -63.71 0.52 25.82
CA SER A 5 -62.47 1.21 26.22
C SER A 5 -61.51 0.20 26.90
N PHE A 6 -60.21 0.35 26.60
CA PHE A 6 -59.03 0.08 27.44
C PHE A 6 -58.70 -1.32 27.97
N ALA A 7 -57.55 -1.79 27.49
CA ALA A 7 -56.76 -2.91 27.96
C ALA A 7 -56.07 -2.61 29.32
N LYS A 8 -56.14 -3.60 30.21
CA LYS A 8 -55.22 -3.85 31.32
C LYS A 8 -55.16 -5.37 31.51
N ILE A 9 -54.08 -6.02 31.07
CA ILE A 9 -53.67 -7.32 31.59
C ILE A 9 -52.19 -7.24 31.90
N ALA A 10 -51.89 -7.34 33.19
CA ALA A 10 -50.56 -7.48 33.75
C ALA A 10 -50.15 -8.95 33.72
N PHE A 11 -48.92 -9.18 33.29
CA PHE A 11 -47.91 -10.09 33.86
C PHE A 11 -48.39 -11.42 34.50
N LEU A 12 -48.04 -12.53 33.86
CA LEU A 12 -47.23 -13.58 34.49
C LEU A 12 -46.56 -14.49 33.44
N VAL A 13 -45.22 -14.44 33.43
CA VAL A 13 -44.26 -15.55 33.27
C VAL A 13 -44.55 -16.62 32.19
N MET A 14 -43.82 -16.54 31.08
CA MET A 14 -43.27 -17.74 30.44
C MET A 14 -41.82 -17.49 30.03
N ALA A 15 -40.93 -18.20 30.72
CA ALA A 15 -39.51 -18.22 30.48
C ALA A 15 -39.16 -19.06 29.25
N GLY A 16 -38.23 -18.54 28.46
CA GLY A 16 -37.09 -19.31 27.97
C GLY A 16 -37.33 -20.27 26.82
N PHE A 17 -37.32 -19.77 25.58
CA PHE A 17 -36.66 -20.42 24.44
C PHE A 17 -36.28 -19.33 23.42
N LEU A 18 -35.23 -18.57 23.73
CA LEU A 18 -34.46 -17.87 22.71
C LEU A 18 -33.32 -18.82 22.35
N THR A 19 -33.50 -19.55 21.26
CA THR A 19 -32.43 -20.23 20.53
C THR A 19 -31.36 -19.19 20.19
N ALA A 20 -30.29 -19.19 20.97
CA ALA A 20 -29.04 -18.54 20.58
C ALA A 20 -28.57 -19.21 19.28
N CYS A 21 -28.54 -18.45 18.19
CA CYS A 21 -27.75 -18.83 17.03
C CYS A 21 -26.30 -18.91 17.49
N HIS A 22 -25.80 -20.12 17.70
CA HIS A 22 -24.38 -20.40 17.70
C HIS A 22 -23.85 -20.03 16.31
N HIS A 23 -23.17 -18.89 16.20
CA HIS A 23 -22.13 -18.76 15.20
C HIS A 23 -21.02 -19.72 15.63
N GLU A 24 -20.84 -20.79 14.86
CA GLU A 24 -19.59 -21.57 14.88
C GLU A 24 -18.47 -20.63 14.46
N GLY A 25 -17.88 -19.92 15.43
CA GLY A 25 -16.65 -19.18 15.22
C GLY A 25 -15.58 -20.19 14.79
N LYS A 26 -14.95 -19.95 13.64
CA LYS A 26 -13.76 -20.71 13.22
C LYS A 26 -12.76 -20.68 14.38
N GLN A 27 -12.52 -21.82 15.03
CA GLN A 27 -11.49 -21.93 16.04
C GLN A 27 -10.14 -21.78 15.32
N ILE A 28 -9.46 -20.64 15.50
CA ILE A 28 -8.15 -20.41 14.91
C ILE A 28 -7.10 -21.06 15.82
N SER A 29 -6.64 -22.23 15.42
CA SER A 29 -5.54 -22.88 16.13
C SER A 29 -4.20 -22.25 15.78
N LEU A 30 -3.63 -21.46 16.68
CA LEU A 30 -2.32 -20.81 16.46
C LEU A 30 -1.22 -21.71 17.00
N THR A 31 -0.42 -22.26 16.08
CA THR A 31 0.74 -23.08 16.44
C THR A 31 1.99 -22.22 16.33
N LEU A 32 2.38 -21.57 17.42
CA LEU A 32 3.58 -20.73 17.45
C LEU A 32 4.67 -21.48 18.20
N ARG A 33 5.62 -22.03 17.43
CA ARG A 33 6.78 -22.71 17.97
C ARG A 33 7.79 -21.70 18.51
N SER A 34 7.67 -21.39 19.78
CA SER A 34 8.84 -21.39 20.65
C SER A 34 8.57 -22.43 21.75
N ASP A 35 9.51 -23.36 21.91
CA ASP A 35 9.51 -24.37 22.98
C ASP A 35 8.33 -25.36 23.05
N GLY A 36 7.58 -25.54 21.97
CA GLY A 36 6.61 -26.64 21.81
C GLY A 36 5.15 -26.29 22.11
N TRP A 37 4.83 -25.01 22.36
CA TRP A 37 3.49 -24.54 22.71
C TRP A 37 2.58 -24.23 21.51
N LYS A 38 1.28 -24.41 21.73
CA LYS A 38 0.18 -24.04 20.83
C LYS A 38 -0.82 -23.23 21.65
N VAL A 39 -1.21 -22.07 21.10
CA VAL A 39 -2.14 -21.12 21.70
C VAL A 39 -3.37 -21.06 20.80
N ASP A 40 -4.47 -21.66 21.21
CA ASP A 40 -5.70 -21.63 20.41
C ASP A 40 -6.50 -20.37 20.74
N ALA A 41 -6.76 -19.52 19.74
CA ALA A 41 -7.60 -18.31 19.84
C ALA A 41 -8.79 -18.43 18.88
N THR A 42 -9.89 -17.73 19.13
CA THR A 42 -11.06 -17.84 18.23
C THR A 42 -10.99 -16.92 17.02
N GLN A 43 -10.20 -15.86 17.07
CA GLN A 43 -10.00 -14.89 15.99
C GLN A 43 -8.79 -14.00 16.27
N TRP A 44 -8.34 -13.24 15.26
CA TRP A 44 -7.25 -12.26 15.39
C TRP A 44 -7.70 -10.88 15.85
N VAL A 45 -8.96 -10.54 15.61
CA VAL A 45 -9.55 -9.23 15.95
C VAL A 45 -10.76 -9.46 16.82
N TYR A 46 -10.82 -8.78 17.96
CA TYR A 46 -11.96 -8.79 18.86
C TYR A 46 -12.49 -7.36 19.04
N LYS A 47 -13.78 -7.25 19.30
CA LYS A 47 -14.46 -5.97 19.59
C LYS A 47 -14.53 -5.72 21.09
N PRO A 48 -14.60 -4.44 21.52
CA PRO A 48 -14.98 -4.09 22.88
C PRO A 48 -16.25 -4.82 23.33
N GLY A 49 -16.18 -5.48 24.49
CA GLY A 49 -17.28 -6.30 25.03
C GLY A 49 -17.31 -7.77 24.59
N GLU A 50 -16.42 -8.21 23.69
CA GLU A 50 -16.25 -9.63 23.38
C GLU A 50 -15.38 -10.36 24.41
N TYR A 51 -15.44 -11.69 24.37
CA TYR A 51 -14.63 -12.56 25.22
C TYR A 51 -13.50 -13.17 24.41
N ILE A 52 -12.31 -13.15 24.99
CA ILE A 52 -11.14 -13.86 24.49
C ILE A 52 -11.06 -15.18 25.25
N THR A 53 -10.93 -16.28 24.51
CA THR A 53 -10.62 -17.59 25.08
C THR A 53 -9.31 -18.06 24.50
N ILE A 54 -8.35 -18.35 25.37
CA ILE A 54 -7.04 -18.87 25.01
C ILE A 54 -6.81 -20.18 25.75
N THR A 55 -6.36 -21.20 25.02
CA THR A 55 -5.97 -22.49 25.60
C THR A 55 -4.54 -22.82 25.20
N LEU A 56 -3.77 -23.32 26.16
CA LEU A 56 -2.38 -23.67 26.00
C LEU A 56 -2.22 -25.19 25.79
N SER A 57 -1.45 -25.62 24.80
CA SER A 57 -1.23 -27.05 24.52
C SER A 57 0.15 -27.35 23.93
N PRO A 58 0.91 -28.36 24.42
CA PRO A 58 0.63 -29.20 25.59
C PRO A 58 0.84 -28.42 26.89
N HIS A 59 -0.09 -28.45 27.84
CA HIS A 59 0.09 -27.82 29.15
C HIS A 59 1.11 -28.59 30.01
N HIS A 60 2.07 -27.88 30.60
CA HIS A 60 2.91 -28.41 31.68
C HIS A 60 2.57 -27.73 33.01
N GLN A 61 2.82 -28.45 34.10
CA GLN A 61 2.48 -27.96 35.42
C GLN A 61 3.34 -26.73 35.77
N GLY A 62 2.68 -25.62 36.10
CA GLY A 62 3.33 -24.36 36.47
C GLY A 62 3.46 -23.34 35.34
N ASP A 63 2.95 -23.65 34.14
CA ASP A 63 2.82 -22.67 33.06
C ASP A 63 1.60 -21.77 33.26
N GLN A 64 1.77 -20.47 33.05
CA GLN A 64 0.70 -19.48 33.11
C GLN A 64 0.59 -18.72 31.80
N ILE A 65 -0.64 -18.58 31.29
CA ILE A 65 -0.96 -17.67 30.20
C ILE A 65 -1.07 -16.27 30.80
N VAL A 66 -0.33 -15.31 30.25
CA VAL A 66 -0.39 -13.90 30.66
C VAL A 66 -0.76 -13.04 29.46
N LEU A 67 -1.81 -12.25 29.60
CA LEU A 67 -2.21 -11.24 28.61
C LEU A 67 -1.67 -9.88 29.03
N LYS A 68 -0.98 -9.19 28.11
CA LYS A 68 -0.46 -7.84 28.34
C LYS A 68 -0.91 -6.89 27.23
N ASN A 69 -1.17 -5.63 27.56
CA ASN A 69 -1.38 -4.60 26.54
C ASN A 69 -0.03 -4.14 25.97
N ILE A 70 0.39 -4.73 24.85
CA ILE A 70 1.70 -4.43 24.24
C ILE A 70 1.72 -3.16 23.41
N SER A 71 0.58 -2.48 23.27
CA SER A 71 0.51 -1.13 22.67
C SER A 71 0.73 -0.02 23.71
N GLN A 72 0.91 -0.36 24.98
CA GLN A 72 1.14 0.59 26.07
C GLN A 72 2.52 0.38 26.70
N LYS A 73 3.18 1.49 27.02
CA LYS A 73 4.49 1.46 27.69
C LYS A 73 4.37 0.76 29.04
N GLY A 74 5.29 -0.16 29.30
CA GLY A 74 5.29 -1.00 30.50
C GLY A 74 4.43 -2.26 30.39
N GLU A 75 3.75 -2.47 29.25
CA GLU A 75 3.00 -3.69 28.91
C GLU A 75 2.10 -4.19 30.07
N PRO A 76 1.11 -3.39 30.53
CA PRO A 76 0.33 -3.74 31.72
C PRO A 76 -0.40 -5.07 31.54
N ILE A 77 -0.39 -5.89 32.60
CA ILE A 77 -1.09 -7.17 32.64
C ILE A 77 -2.61 -6.92 32.64
N LEU A 78 -3.30 -7.56 31.71
CA LEU A 78 -4.75 -7.51 31.55
C LEU A 78 -5.43 -8.70 32.23
N ALA A 79 -4.83 -9.88 32.11
CA ALA A 79 -5.34 -11.13 32.66
C ALA A 79 -4.24 -12.18 32.76
N GLN A 80 -4.42 -13.15 33.65
CA GLN A 80 -3.54 -14.31 33.79
C GLN A 80 -4.31 -15.54 34.22
N SER A 81 -3.92 -16.72 33.76
CA SER A 81 -4.55 -17.99 34.15
C SER A 81 -3.67 -19.20 33.84
N GLU A 82 -3.86 -20.29 34.58
CA GLU A 82 -3.24 -21.60 34.28
C GLU A 82 -4.07 -22.32 33.22
N GLU A 83 -3.41 -22.99 32.26
CA GLU A 83 -3.99 -23.85 31.21
C GLU A 83 -4.95 -23.18 30.20
N LYS A 84 -6.00 -22.50 30.70
CA LYS A 84 -7.05 -21.88 29.91
C LYS A 84 -7.44 -20.53 30.50
N LEU A 85 -7.39 -19.50 29.68
CA LEU A 85 -7.76 -18.14 30.04
C LEU A 85 -9.06 -17.75 29.31
N SER A 86 -10.03 -17.25 30.07
CA SER A 86 -11.22 -16.58 29.54
C SER A 86 -11.32 -15.18 30.13
N TRP A 87 -11.29 -14.17 29.28
CA TRP A 87 -11.25 -12.77 29.70
C TRP A 87 -12.17 -11.91 28.84
N SER A 88 -12.91 -10.99 29.46
CA SER A 88 -13.82 -10.07 28.79
C SER A 88 -13.13 -8.74 28.50
N ILE A 89 -13.24 -8.26 27.26
CA ILE A 89 -12.80 -6.93 26.89
C ILE A 89 -13.80 -5.91 27.42
N GLU A 90 -13.31 -4.84 28.05
CA GLU A 90 -14.18 -3.77 28.56
C GLU A 90 -15.03 -3.15 27.44
N LYS A 91 -16.33 -2.94 27.71
CA LYS A 91 -17.29 -2.39 26.74
C LYS A 91 -17.16 -0.88 26.49
N ASN A 92 -16.56 -0.14 27.42
CA ASN A 92 -16.75 1.31 27.51
C ASN A 92 -15.84 2.13 26.59
N ASP A 93 -15.04 1.50 25.75
CA ASP A 93 -14.14 2.19 24.82
C ASP A 93 -14.48 1.84 23.37
N SER A 94 -15.42 2.59 22.78
CA SER A 94 -15.85 2.41 21.39
C SER A 94 -14.74 2.72 20.37
N ASN A 95 -13.64 3.34 20.80
CA ASN A 95 -12.49 3.69 19.96
C ASN A 95 -11.23 2.89 20.34
N ALA A 96 -11.34 1.89 21.22
CA ALA A 96 -10.23 1.06 21.65
C ALA A 96 -9.55 0.41 20.44
N THR A 97 -8.29 0.78 20.22
CA THR A 97 -7.40 0.12 19.26
C THR A 97 -6.08 -0.18 19.96
N TYR A 98 -5.90 -1.42 20.38
CA TYR A 98 -4.67 -1.87 21.06
C TYR A 98 -4.42 -3.35 20.82
N SER A 99 -3.16 -3.76 20.97
CA SER A 99 -2.77 -5.17 20.85
C SER A 99 -2.63 -5.79 22.22
N ILE A 100 -3.17 -7.00 22.33
CA ILE A 100 -2.99 -7.87 23.47
C ILE A 100 -1.91 -8.87 23.09
N GLY A 101 -0.74 -8.75 23.71
CA GLY A 101 0.29 -9.78 23.65
C GLY A 101 -0.09 -10.96 24.53
N ILE A 102 0.14 -12.15 23.99
CA ILE A 102 -0.04 -13.43 24.67
C ILE A 102 1.35 -13.92 25.05
N PHE A 103 1.54 -14.14 26.35
CA PHE A 103 2.78 -14.63 26.93
C PHE A 103 2.54 -15.94 27.68
N VAL A 104 3.59 -16.76 27.79
CA VAL A 104 3.62 -17.97 28.62
C VAL A 104 4.72 -17.81 29.66
N GLU A 105 4.36 -17.84 30.93
CA GLU A 105 5.28 -17.72 32.06
C GLU A 105 5.54 -19.08 32.70
N ARG A 106 6.83 -19.39 32.94
CA ARG A 106 7.28 -20.57 33.68
C ARG A 106 7.78 -20.14 35.05
N THR A 107 7.55 -20.97 36.07
CA THR A 107 8.08 -20.74 37.41
C THR A 107 9.61 -20.53 37.34
N MET A 108 10.07 -19.31 37.63
CA MET A 108 11.47 -18.82 37.60
C MET A 108 12.01 -18.18 36.30
N HIS A 109 11.19 -17.94 35.27
CA HIS A 109 11.63 -17.22 34.06
C HIS A 109 10.70 -16.05 33.71
N GLU A 110 11.25 -15.03 33.05
CA GLU A 110 10.45 -13.96 32.46
C GLU A 110 9.41 -14.53 31.48
N PRO A 111 8.18 -13.99 31.43
CA PRO A 111 7.15 -14.45 30.50
C PRO A 111 7.63 -14.40 29.04
N GLU A 112 7.51 -15.52 28.34
CA GLU A 112 7.91 -15.64 26.95
C GLU A 112 6.79 -15.15 26.04
N TYR A 113 7.11 -14.24 25.11
CA TYR A 113 6.14 -13.72 24.14
C TYR A 113 5.84 -14.73 23.04
N VAL A 114 4.56 -14.99 22.80
CA VAL A 114 4.11 -15.96 21.79
C VAL A 114 3.58 -15.25 20.53
N THR A 115 2.56 -14.41 20.69
CA THR A 115 1.98 -13.60 19.60
C THR A 115 1.09 -12.48 20.16
N CYS A 116 0.34 -11.78 19.32
CA CYS A 116 -0.70 -10.86 19.74
C CYS A 116 -2.01 -11.04 18.97
N ILE A 117 -3.09 -10.59 19.61
CA ILE A 117 -4.40 -10.35 19.01
C ILE A 117 -4.73 -8.86 19.11
N ARG A 118 -5.65 -8.40 18.27
CA ARG A 118 -6.08 -6.99 18.20
C ARG A 118 -7.43 -6.82 18.88
N VAL A 119 -7.56 -5.77 19.68
CA VAL A 119 -8.87 -5.18 20.00
C VAL A 119 -9.09 -4.00 19.07
N ALA A 120 -10.18 -4.01 18.32
CA ALA A 120 -10.53 -2.97 17.35
C ALA A 120 -12.04 -2.96 17.05
N SER A 121 -12.58 -1.78 16.73
CA SER A 121 -13.96 -1.63 16.25
C SER A 121 -14.06 -1.84 14.72
N ASP A 122 -15.29 -1.91 14.19
CA ASP A 122 -15.53 -2.14 12.75
C ASP A 122 -15.00 -1.00 11.84
N SER A 123 -14.82 0.21 12.39
CA SER A 123 -14.26 1.34 11.65
C SER A 123 -12.74 1.27 11.51
N ILE A 124 -12.07 0.36 12.20
CA ILE A 124 -10.62 0.23 12.21
C ILE A 124 -10.17 -0.71 11.09
N LEU A 125 -9.24 -0.23 10.27
CA LEU A 125 -8.65 -1.02 9.20
C LEU A 125 -7.63 -2.00 9.75
N THR A 126 -7.67 -3.24 9.27
CA THR A 126 -6.67 -4.30 9.52
C THR A 126 -6.10 -4.87 8.23
N THR A 127 -6.55 -4.33 7.11
CA THR A 127 -5.95 -4.35 5.77
C THR A 127 -6.44 -3.08 5.08
N TYR A 128 -5.78 -2.65 4.01
CA TYR A 128 -6.24 -1.50 3.23
C TYR A 128 -7.59 -1.81 2.55
N ARG A 129 -8.34 -0.77 2.20
CA ARG A 129 -9.63 -0.90 1.51
C ARG A 129 -9.68 0.02 0.31
N ILE A 130 -10.19 -0.48 -0.81
CA ILE A 130 -10.55 0.32 -1.98
C ILE A 130 -12.06 0.17 -2.17
N ASP A 131 -12.77 1.24 -1.82
CA ASP A 131 -14.19 1.37 -2.07
C ASP A 131 -14.44 1.91 -3.48
N LYS A 132 -15.69 1.85 -3.93
CA LYS A 132 -16.11 2.34 -5.24
C LYS A 132 -17.40 3.13 -5.12
N GLU A 133 -17.43 4.31 -5.71
CA GLU A 133 -18.61 5.16 -5.83
C GLU A 133 -18.96 5.37 -7.31
N ASN A 134 -20.25 5.46 -7.65
CA ASN A 134 -20.68 5.75 -9.01
C ASN A 134 -21.08 7.22 -9.15
N PHE A 135 -20.47 7.91 -10.10
CA PHE A 135 -20.76 9.29 -10.46
C PHE A 135 -21.16 9.36 -11.94
N ASN A 136 -22.47 9.47 -12.21
CA ASN A 136 -23.01 9.56 -13.58
C ASN A 136 -22.52 8.43 -14.51
N GLY A 137 -22.42 7.20 -13.99
CA GLY A 137 -21.92 6.05 -14.75
C GLY A 137 -20.40 5.86 -14.75
N LEU A 138 -19.63 6.85 -14.29
CA LEU A 138 -18.19 6.73 -14.05
C LEU A 138 -17.96 6.19 -12.64
N ASN A 139 -17.14 5.15 -12.48
CA ASN A 139 -16.76 4.73 -11.13
C ASN A 139 -15.58 5.56 -10.63
N VAL A 140 -15.59 5.84 -9.33
CA VAL A 140 -14.51 6.49 -8.60
C VAL A 140 -14.02 5.51 -7.53
N TYR A 141 -12.78 5.06 -7.66
CA TYR A 141 -12.15 4.24 -6.64
C TYR A 141 -11.61 5.11 -5.50
N LYS A 142 -11.76 4.61 -4.27
CA LYS A 142 -11.43 5.33 -3.04
C LYS A 142 -10.62 4.45 -2.08
N LEU A 143 -9.31 4.62 -2.10
CA LEU A 143 -8.37 3.99 -1.18
C LEU A 143 -8.53 4.54 0.24
N ASP A 144 -8.52 3.65 1.22
CA ASP A 144 -8.54 3.91 2.65
C ASP A 144 -7.49 3.01 3.32
N GLY A 145 -6.47 3.62 3.89
CA GLY A 145 -5.26 2.93 4.32
C GLY A 145 -4.33 2.55 3.16
N GLY A 146 -3.03 2.49 3.44
CA GLY A 146 -1.99 2.29 2.42
C GLY A 146 -1.53 3.60 1.76
N MET A 147 -0.22 3.74 1.57
CA MET A 147 0.42 4.89 0.90
C MET A 147 1.54 4.46 -0.04
N SER A 148 1.75 3.14 -0.19
CA SER A 148 2.88 2.60 -0.92
C SER A 148 2.36 1.77 -2.10
N ALA A 149 2.76 0.52 -2.27
CA ALA A 149 2.25 -0.31 -3.34
C ALA A 149 0.71 -0.43 -3.43
N GLU A 150 -0.02 -0.21 -2.34
CA GLU A 150 -1.49 -0.23 -2.32
C GLU A 150 -2.12 0.88 -3.18
N TYR A 151 -1.52 2.08 -3.23
CA TYR A 151 -2.04 3.14 -4.10
C TYR A 151 -1.92 2.75 -5.58
N ALA A 152 -0.85 2.03 -5.95
CA ALA A 152 -0.68 1.54 -7.31
C ALA A 152 -1.71 0.46 -7.67
N VAL A 153 -2.26 -0.28 -6.69
CA VAL A 153 -3.40 -1.20 -6.90
C VAL A 153 -4.62 -0.40 -7.34
N GLU A 154 -5.00 0.62 -6.57
CA GLU A 154 -6.14 1.50 -6.88
C GLU A 154 -6.01 2.15 -8.27
N LYS A 155 -4.85 2.77 -8.54
CA LYS A 155 -4.61 3.43 -9.83
C LYS A 155 -4.61 2.44 -10.99
N SER A 156 -4.14 1.21 -10.78
CA SER A 156 -4.22 0.19 -11.83
C SER A 156 -5.65 -0.25 -12.10
N LEU A 157 -6.53 -0.29 -11.10
CA LEU A 157 -7.96 -0.58 -11.29
C LEU A 157 -8.65 0.53 -12.08
N SER A 158 -8.39 1.80 -11.76
CA SER A 158 -8.92 2.92 -12.53
C SER A 158 -8.45 2.86 -13.99
N ASN A 159 -7.15 2.60 -14.20
CA ASN A 159 -6.57 2.43 -15.53
C ASN A 159 -7.21 1.30 -16.34
N LEU A 160 -7.36 0.12 -15.74
CA LEU A 160 -7.85 -1.10 -16.43
C LEU A 160 -9.34 -1.03 -16.76
N THR A 161 -10.10 -0.30 -15.96
CA THR A 161 -11.56 -0.23 -16.09
C THR A 161 -12.05 1.04 -16.78
N GLY A 162 -11.15 1.94 -17.18
CA GLY A 162 -11.53 3.22 -17.80
C GLY A 162 -12.35 4.10 -16.86
N ASN A 163 -11.91 4.16 -15.62
CA ASN A 163 -12.51 4.91 -14.53
C ASN A 163 -11.44 5.81 -13.90
N ILE A 164 -11.78 6.49 -12.81
CA ILE A 164 -10.84 7.37 -12.09
C ILE A 164 -10.67 6.91 -10.65
N SER A 165 -9.68 7.46 -9.96
CA SER A 165 -9.57 7.28 -8.51
C SER A 165 -9.19 8.59 -7.81
N GLN A 166 -9.39 8.63 -6.49
CA GLN A 166 -8.73 9.63 -5.66
C GLN A 166 -7.29 9.17 -5.34
N THR A 167 -6.66 9.77 -4.33
CA THR A 167 -5.33 9.31 -3.85
C THR A 167 -5.45 8.41 -2.62
N TRP A 168 -6.03 8.91 -1.52
CA TRP A 168 -6.47 8.12 -0.36
C TRP A 168 -7.37 8.96 0.54
N ASN A 169 -8.17 8.29 1.38
CA ASN A 169 -8.87 8.93 2.49
C ASN A 169 -7.86 9.43 3.52
N ILE A 170 -8.03 10.68 3.95
CA ILE A 170 -7.16 11.30 4.95
C ILE A 170 -7.55 10.85 6.35
N GLY A 171 -6.58 10.25 7.03
CA GLY A 171 -6.65 9.88 8.44
C GLY A 171 -6.24 11.03 9.38
N PRO A 172 -6.21 10.77 10.70
CA PRO A 172 -5.99 11.82 11.71
C PRO A 172 -4.65 12.57 11.61
N GLY A 173 -3.64 11.98 10.97
CA GLY A 173 -2.30 12.57 10.81
C GLY A 173 -2.12 13.44 9.56
N GLY A 174 -3.14 13.53 8.69
CA GLY A 174 -3.04 14.19 7.39
C GLY A 174 -2.57 13.26 6.25
N GLY A 175 -2.02 12.09 6.57
CA GLY A 175 -1.76 10.97 5.66
C GLY A 175 -2.94 10.01 5.55
N PRO A 176 -2.74 8.77 5.07
CA PRO A 176 -3.81 7.76 5.02
C PRO A 176 -4.30 7.36 6.43
N SER A 177 -5.45 6.70 6.50
CA SER A 177 -5.91 6.03 7.72
C SER A 177 -4.91 4.93 8.17
N PRO A 178 -4.60 4.80 9.47
CA PRO A 178 -3.81 3.67 9.98
C PRO A 178 -4.43 2.31 9.67
N VAL A 179 -3.61 1.40 9.14
CA VAL A 179 -3.97 -0.01 8.93
C VAL A 179 -3.34 -0.82 10.03
N TRP A 180 -4.10 -1.18 11.06
CA TRP A 180 -3.58 -1.74 12.29
C TRP A 180 -3.15 -3.20 12.17
N SER A 181 -2.04 -3.50 12.83
CA SER A 181 -1.44 -4.82 12.81
C SER A 181 -2.36 -5.92 13.37
N THR A 182 -2.37 -7.03 12.66
CA THR A 182 -2.93 -8.33 13.06
C THR A 182 -1.94 -9.38 12.59
N SER A 183 -1.79 -10.49 13.30
CA SER A 183 -0.79 -11.49 12.92
C SER A 183 -1.00 -12.04 11.50
N ASP A 184 -2.25 -12.13 11.04
CA ASP A 184 -2.63 -12.53 9.68
C ASP A 184 -2.61 -11.39 8.64
N PHE A 185 -2.11 -10.20 9.01
CA PHE A 185 -2.12 -9.00 8.16
C PHE A 185 -1.62 -9.26 6.72
N LEU A 186 -0.49 -9.97 6.56
CA LEU A 186 0.09 -10.21 5.25
C LEU A 186 -0.78 -11.14 4.38
N GLU A 187 -1.26 -12.25 4.95
CA GLU A 187 -2.20 -13.18 4.30
C GLU A 187 -3.47 -12.43 3.86
N LYS A 188 -4.03 -11.65 4.79
CA LYS A 188 -5.25 -10.87 4.57
C LYS A 188 -5.09 -9.85 3.45
N SER A 189 -3.97 -9.14 3.42
CA SER A 189 -3.71 -8.09 2.41
C SER A 189 -3.43 -8.67 1.02
N LEU A 190 -2.72 -9.80 0.94
CA LEU A 190 -2.56 -10.57 -0.29
C LEU A 190 -3.91 -11.01 -0.85
N GLN A 191 -4.71 -11.68 -0.03
CA GLN A 191 -6.03 -12.20 -0.42
C GLN A 191 -6.98 -11.07 -0.82
N TYR A 192 -7.01 -9.97 -0.07
CA TYR A 192 -7.82 -8.80 -0.41
C TYR A 192 -7.47 -8.27 -1.80
N THR A 193 -6.19 -8.10 -2.10
CA THR A 193 -5.71 -7.61 -3.40
C THR A 193 -6.20 -8.50 -4.55
N ILE A 194 -6.05 -9.82 -4.41
CA ILE A 194 -6.46 -10.78 -5.45
C ILE A 194 -7.98 -10.78 -5.62
N GLN A 195 -8.73 -10.83 -4.52
CA GLN A 195 -10.20 -10.81 -4.56
C GLN A 195 -10.76 -9.51 -5.15
N LEU A 196 -10.08 -8.39 -4.90
CA LEU A 196 -10.41 -7.10 -5.47
C LEU A 196 -10.31 -7.14 -7.00
N TYR A 197 -9.18 -7.60 -7.56
CA TYR A 197 -9.05 -7.74 -9.01
C TYR A 197 -10.05 -8.73 -9.60
N ASP A 198 -10.26 -9.88 -8.96
CA ASP A 198 -11.23 -10.88 -9.42
C ASP A 198 -12.65 -10.31 -9.50
N ARG A 199 -13.01 -9.47 -8.52
CA ARG A 199 -14.32 -8.82 -8.45
C ARG A 199 -14.47 -7.74 -9.53
N GLU A 200 -13.46 -6.91 -9.73
CA GLU A 200 -13.56 -5.75 -10.62
C GLU A 200 -13.26 -6.08 -12.10
N LEU A 201 -12.37 -7.04 -12.37
CA LEU A 201 -11.96 -7.42 -13.73
C LEU A 201 -12.62 -8.72 -14.21
N GLY A 202 -13.10 -9.54 -13.28
CA GLY A 202 -13.59 -10.89 -13.54
C GLY A 202 -12.50 -11.94 -13.31
N LYS A 203 -12.85 -12.99 -12.56
CA LYS A 203 -11.95 -14.05 -12.09
C LYS A 203 -11.13 -14.77 -13.18
N ASP A 204 -11.62 -14.83 -14.41
CA ASP A 204 -10.96 -15.56 -15.51
C ASP A 204 -10.56 -14.63 -16.67
N LYS A 205 -10.50 -13.31 -16.41
CA LYS A 205 -10.11 -12.32 -17.41
C LYS A 205 -8.66 -12.56 -17.83
N GLU A 206 -8.40 -12.82 -19.11
CA GLU A 206 -7.01 -12.93 -19.57
C GLU A 206 -6.27 -11.60 -19.40
N LEU A 207 -5.07 -11.69 -18.85
CA LEU A 207 -4.16 -10.57 -18.63
C LEU A 207 -2.83 -10.90 -19.29
N GLU A 208 -2.31 -10.03 -20.15
CA GLU A 208 -1.04 -10.33 -20.84
C GLU A 208 0.17 -10.15 -19.92
N THR A 209 0.17 -9.06 -19.16
CA THR A 209 1.27 -8.66 -18.28
C THR A 209 0.72 -8.28 -16.92
N ILE A 210 1.46 -8.61 -15.86
CA ILE A 210 1.26 -8.04 -14.53
C ILE A 210 2.54 -7.35 -14.06
N ILE A 211 2.40 -6.42 -13.13
CA ILE A 211 3.52 -5.73 -12.50
C ILE A 211 3.54 -6.11 -11.01
N ILE A 212 4.67 -6.58 -10.50
CA ILE A 212 4.90 -6.72 -9.06
C ILE A 212 5.84 -5.60 -8.62
N SER A 213 5.40 -4.73 -7.72
CA SER A 213 6.15 -3.51 -7.42
C SER A 213 6.00 -2.97 -6.01
N THR A 214 6.98 -2.15 -5.62
CA THR A 214 6.96 -1.26 -4.45
C THR A 214 6.03 -0.06 -4.61
N GLY A 215 5.42 0.13 -5.79
CA GLY A 215 4.46 1.23 -5.99
C GLY A 215 5.10 2.58 -6.24
N ILE A 216 6.35 2.65 -6.71
CA ILE A 216 6.96 3.94 -7.08
C ILE A 216 6.10 4.73 -8.11
N PRO A 217 6.17 6.08 -8.16
CA PRO A 217 5.24 6.91 -8.93
C PRO A 217 5.08 6.62 -10.43
N VAL A 218 6.06 5.96 -11.06
CA VAL A 218 5.98 5.55 -12.47
C VAL A 218 5.07 4.35 -12.70
N ILE A 219 4.80 3.54 -11.68
CA ILE A 219 4.08 2.27 -11.80
C ILE A 219 2.66 2.46 -12.32
N PRO A 220 1.87 3.46 -11.88
CA PRO A 220 0.57 3.70 -12.48
C PRO A 220 0.62 4.04 -13.98
N TYR A 221 1.67 4.73 -14.45
CA TYR A 221 1.84 4.99 -15.89
C TYR A 221 2.25 3.74 -16.67
N LEU A 222 3.12 2.90 -16.08
CA LEU A 222 3.48 1.62 -16.67
C LEU A 222 2.26 0.68 -16.74
N SER A 223 1.46 0.62 -15.68
CA SER A 223 0.21 -0.13 -15.60
C SER A 223 -0.77 0.34 -16.68
N ALA A 224 -1.00 1.64 -16.80
CA ALA A 224 -1.84 2.23 -17.83
C ALA A 224 -1.38 1.83 -19.24
N ALA A 225 -0.10 2.06 -19.54
CA ALA A 225 0.45 1.84 -20.86
C ALA A 225 0.44 0.35 -21.26
N LEU A 226 0.62 -0.57 -20.32
CA LEU A 226 0.62 -2.02 -20.57
C LEU A 226 -0.76 -2.67 -20.43
N LYS A 227 -1.76 -1.96 -19.90
CA LYS A 227 -3.01 -2.56 -19.38
C LYS A 227 -2.72 -3.72 -18.41
N ALA A 228 -1.87 -3.45 -17.43
CA ALA A 228 -1.39 -4.44 -16.46
C ALA A 228 -1.85 -4.11 -15.02
N PRO A 229 -2.42 -5.07 -14.26
CA PRO A 229 -2.65 -4.86 -12.84
C PRO A 229 -1.34 -4.85 -12.07
N VAL A 230 -1.38 -4.24 -10.89
CA VAL A 230 -0.24 -4.13 -9.98
C VAL A 230 -0.47 -5.01 -8.76
N LEU A 231 0.41 -5.97 -8.53
CA LEU A 231 0.47 -6.75 -7.30
C LEU A 231 1.53 -6.15 -6.37
N PRO A 232 1.19 -5.83 -5.11
CA PRO A 232 2.15 -5.25 -4.17
C PRO A 232 3.32 -6.19 -3.85
N LEU A 233 4.55 -5.66 -3.88
CA LEU A 233 5.75 -6.35 -3.37
C LEU A 233 5.82 -6.30 -1.83
N HIS A 234 5.08 -5.39 -1.23
CA HIS A 234 5.04 -5.14 0.20
C HIS A 234 3.74 -4.45 0.60
N PHE A 235 3.45 -4.41 1.90
CA PHE A 235 2.27 -3.75 2.43
C PHE A 235 2.64 -2.89 3.64
N LEU A 236 1.97 -1.75 3.79
CA LEU A 236 2.09 -0.81 4.90
C LEU A 236 1.16 -1.20 6.04
N VAL A 237 1.71 -1.32 7.24
CA VAL A 237 0.97 -1.62 8.47
C VAL A 237 1.36 -0.65 9.58
N SER A 238 0.40 -0.28 10.42
CA SER A 238 0.59 0.51 11.63
C SER A 238 0.71 -0.39 12.85
N ALA A 239 1.68 -0.11 13.71
CA ALA A 239 1.95 -0.84 14.93
C ALA A 239 2.53 0.09 16.00
N ASN A 240 2.28 -0.21 17.27
CA ASN A 240 2.89 0.52 18.39
C ASN A 240 4.00 -0.26 19.08
N SER A 241 4.33 -1.46 18.61
CA SER A 241 5.40 -2.28 19.16
C SER A 241 6.13 -3.09 18.09
N CYS A 242 7.38 -3.42 18.35
CA CYS A 242 8.18 -4.33 17.53
C CYS A 242 7.58 -5.75 17.60
N ARG A 243 7.01 -6.14 18.74
CA ARG A 243 6.33 -7.42 18.94
C ARG A 243 5.15 -7.66 17.99
N GLU A 244 4.35 -6.62 17.70
CA GLU A 244 3.29 -6.70 16.70
C GLU A 244 3.82 -7.10 15.31
N ILE A 245 4.93 -6.47 14.89
CA ILE A 245 5.58 -6.78 13.61
C ILE A 245 6.19 -8.19 13.65
N GLN A 246 6.78 -8.59 14.77
CA GLN A 246 7.28 -9.95 14.96
C GLN A 246 6.17 -11.00 14.80
N SER A 247 4.97 -10.72 15.33
CA SER A 247 3.82 -11.60 15.15
C SER A 247 3.39 -11.76 13.71
N ILE A 248 3.37 -10.67 12.93
CA ILE A 248 3.10 -10.71 11.49
C ILE A 248 4.11 -11.63 10.79
N LEU A 249 5.41 -11.41 11.03
CA LEU A 249 6.47 -12.15 10.35
C LEU A 249 6.49 -13.64 10.76
N ASN A 250 6.21 -13.94 12.04
CA ASN A 250 6.12 -15.32 12.53
C ASN A 250 4.96 -16.06 11.87
N TYR A 251 3.77 -15.45 11.83
CA TYR A 251 2.62 -16.05 11.17
C TYR A 251 2.84 -16.18 9.65
N ALA A 252 3.41 -15.15 9.03
CA ALA A 252 3.77 -15.16 7.62
C ALA A 252 4.69 -16.33 7.27
N SER A 253 5.74 -16.56 8.07
CA SER A 253 6.66 -17.69 7.92
C SER A 253 5.95 -19.05 8.01
N GLN A 254 5.02 -19.21 8.96
CA GLN A 254 4.23 -20.44 9.10
C GLN A 254 3.33 -20.73 7.89
N LYS A 255 2.91 -19.66 7.19
CA LYS A 255 2.11 -19.74 5.96
C LYS A 255 2.95 -19.82 4.69
N GLY A 256 4.28 -19.81 4.80
CA GLY A 256 5.19 -19.88 3.65
C GLY A 256 5.49 -18.52 3.00
N TYR A 257 5.05 -17.40 3.58
CA TYR A 257 5.38 -16.06 3.09
C TYR A 257 6.74 -15.61 3.62
N SER A 258 7.79 -15.89 2.84
CA SER A 258 9.13 -15.36 3.11
C SER A 258 9.11 -13.84 3.05
N SER A 259 9.36 -13.17 4.18
CA SER A 259 9.24 -11.71 4.29
C SER A 259 10.15 -11.13 5.38
N TYR A 260 10.42 -9.84 5.30
CA TYR A 260 11.06 -9.05 6.35
C TYR A 260 10.30 -7.74 6.54
N ALA A 261 10.60 -6.99 7.61
CA ALA A 261 9.96 -5.72 7.86
C ALA A 261 10.97 -4.57 7.99
N THR A 262 10.57 -3.39 7.52
CA THR A 262 11.18 -2.13 7.91
C THR A 262 10.15 -1.34 8.72
N LEU A 263 10.40 -1.15 10.02
CA LEU A 263 9.56 -0.43 10.98
C LEU A 263 10.16 0.95 11.25
N GLY A 264 9.33 1.97 11.41
CA GLY A 264 9.77 3.33 11.72
C GLY A 264 8.59 4.24 12.06
N TYR A 265 8.72 5.51 11.68
CA TYR A 265 7.65 6.51 11.81
C TYR A 265 7.51 7.27 10.49
N ASP A 266 6.31 7.78 10.23
CA ASP A 266 6.02 8.63 9.08
C ASP A 266 5.35 9.91 9.58
N ALA A 267 5.77 11.06 9.04
CA ALA A 267 5.28 12.36 9.48
C ALA A 267 3.77 12.57 9.20
N SER A 268 3.23 11.83 8.23
CA SER A 268 1.81 11.85 7.87
C SER A 268 0.95 10.92 8.75
N MET A 269 1.57 10.12 9.62
CA MET A 269 0.94 9.11 10.47
C MET A 269 1.13 9.44 11.95
N ALA A 270 0.20 10.23 12.50
CA ALA A 270 0.29 10.72 13.88
C ALA A 270 0.06 9.61 14.92
N GLY A 271 0.95 9.52 15.91
CA GLY A 271 0.79 8.69 17.11
C GLY A 271 0.96 7.18 16.91
N VAL A 272 1.47 6.75 15.74
CA VAL A 272 1.64 5.33 15.41
C VAL A 272 3.00 5.08 14.77
N GLY A 273 3.56 3.90 15.03
CA GLY A 273 4.65 3.38 14.21
C GLY A 273 4.09 2.84 12.89
N VAL A 274 4.92 2.81 11.86
CA VAL A 274 4.57 2.24 10.55
C VAL A 274 5.63 1.25 10.10
N ALA A 275 5.22 0.16 9.46
CA ALA A 275 6.11 -0.82 8.93
C ALA A 275 5.72 -1.25 7.52
N TRP A 276 6.73 -1.45 6.67
CA TRP A 276 6.57 -2.12 5.39
C TRP A 276 6.93 -3.59 5.55
N ILE A 277 5.96 -4.47 5.34
CA ILE A 277 6.16 -5.92 5.33
C ILE A 277 6.51 -6.32 3.89
N LYS A 278 7.80 -6.56 3.63
CA LYS A 278 8.37 -6.80 2.30
C LYS A 278 8.50 -8.29 2.00
N LEU A 279 7.92 -8.72 0.89
CA LEU A 279 8.00 -10.11 0.41
C LEU A 279 9.39 -10.39 -0.16
N LEU A 280 10.07 -11.43 0.31
CA LEU A 280 11.37 -11.87 -0.22
C LEU A 280 11.23 -12.88 -1.36
N ASP A 281 10.06 -13.49 -1.49
CA ASP A 281 9.74 -14.48 -2.51
C ASP A 281 8.28 -14.34 -2.96
N ILE A 282 7.95 -14.83 -4.16
CA ILE A 282 6.58 -14.74 -4.67
C ILE A 282 5.66 -15.67 -3.86
N PRO A 283 4.52 -15.18 -3.35
CA PRO A 283 3.56 -15.99 -2.61
C PRO A 283 2.65 -16.79 -3.56
N ASP A 284 2.09 -17.88 -3.04
CA ASP A 284 1.26 -18.80 -3.82
C ASP A 284 0.01 -18.13 -4.40
N GLU A 285 -0.59 -17.17 -3.68
CA GLU A 285 -1.74 -16.40 -4.15
C GLU A 285 -1.45 -15.65 -5.44
N TYR A 286 -0.22 -15.14 -5.59
CA TYR A 286 0.19 -14.44 -6.81
C TYR A 286 0.42 -15.42 -7.95
N THR A 287 1.04 -16.58 -7.70
CA THR A 287 1.21 -17.61 -8.73
C THR A 287 -0.12 -18.19 -9.19
N ASP A 288 -1.09 -18.35 -8.29
CA ASP A 288 -2.45 -18.78 -8.60
C ASP A 288 -3.18 -17.74 -9.44
N PHE A 289 -3.07 -16.46 -9.09
CA PHE A 289 -3.61 -15.36 -9.88
C PHE A 289 -3.00 -15.33 -11.29
N ILE A 290 -1.67 -15.39 -11.40
CA ILE A 290 -0.93 -15.42 -12.67
C ILE A 290 -1.41 -16.57 -13.56
N SER A 291 -1.50 -17.77 -13.00
CA SER A 291 -1.91 -18.97 -13.72
C SER A 291 -3.36 -18.89 -14.19
N ARG A 292 -4.26 -18.47 -13.30
CA ARG A 292 -5.70 -18.36 -13.55
C ARG A 292 -6.03 -17.31 -14.62
N HIS A 293 -5.33 -16.17 -14.59
CA HIS A 293 -5.48 -15.10 -15.58
C HIS A 293 -4.64 -15.31 -16.86
N ARG A 294 -3.98 -16.47 -17.00
CA ARG A 294 -3.16 -16.83 -18.18
C ARG A 294 -2.12 -15.77 -18.55
N VAL A 295 -1.48 -15.22 -17.51
CA VAL A 295 -0.44 -14.22 -17.64
C VAL A 295 0.72 -14.76 -18.46
N LYS A 296 1.31 -13.93 -19.30
CA LYS A 296 2.51 -14.27 -20.09
C LYS A 296 3.76 -13.64 -19.51
N ASN A 297 3.64 -12.40 -19.06
CA ASN A 297 4.77 -11.60 -18.61
C ASN A 297 4.57 -11.07 -17.20
N VAL A 298 5.65 -11.06 -16.41
CA VAL A 298 5.69 -10.40 -15.11
C VAL A 298 6.82 -9.38 -15.12
N ILE A 299 6.54 -8.16 -14.69
CA ILE A 299 7.56 -7.12 -14.48
C ILE A 299 7.74 -6.89 -12.98
N LEU A 300 8.92 -7.18 -12.45
CA LEU A 300 9.36 -6.80 -11.11
C LEU A 300 9.94 -5.39 -11.17
N ALA A 301 9.33 -4.43 -10.47
CA ALA A 301 9.70 -3.03 -10.61
C ALA A 301 9.93 -2.32 -9.26
N GLY A 302 11.02 -1.56 -9.18
CA GLY A 302 11.39 -0.79 -8.00
C GLY A 302 12.73 -0.08 -8.15
N VAL A 303 13.12 0.71 -7.14
CA VAL A 303 14.45 1.33 -7.06
C VAL A 303 15.48 0.27 -6.68
N GLY A 304 16.61 0.19 -7.38
CA GLY A 304 17.59 -0.86 -7.14
C GLY A 304 18.18 -0.83 -5.72
N GLU A 305 18.51 -2.01 -5.18
CA GLU A 305 18.96 -2.23 -3.79
C GLU A 305 20.01 -1.24 -3.26
N ASN A 306 20.95 -0.84 -4.12
CA ASN A 306 22.09 0.01 -3.75
C ASN A 306 21.85 1.51 -3.97
N VAL A 307 20.68 1.92 -4.46
CA VAL A 307 20.33 3.34 -4.57
C VAL A 307 19.88 3.82 -3.21
N LEU A 308 20.69 4.73 -2.63
CA LEU A 308 20.41 5.27 -1.31
C LEU A 308 19.30 6.33 -1.38
N GLY A 309 18.31 6.16 -0.52
CA GLY A 309 17.26 7.15 -0.23
C GLY A 309 17.07 7.20 1.28
N GLU A 310 15.88 6.85 1.75
CA GLU A 310 15.61 6.60 3.16
C GLU A 310 16.07 5.19 3.53
N SER A 311 17.37 5.05 3.77
CA SER A 311 18.06 3.76 3.90
C SER A 311 18.72 3.51 5.26
N TYR A 312 18.77 4.50 6.14
CA TYR A 312 19.51 4.42 7.40
C TYR A 312 18.71 3.64 8.46
N ALA A 313 19.19 2.46 8.85
CA ALA A 313 18.47 1.56 9.76
C ALA A 313 19.37 0.86 10.77
N ARG A 314 18.75 0.31 11.82
CA ARG A 314 19.37 -0.66 12.73
C ARG A 314 18.50 -1.90 12.81
N ARG A 315 19.11 -3.08 12.77
CA ARG A 315 18.38 -4.34 12.90
C ARG A 315 17.98 -4.59 14.36
N ILE A 316 16.75 -5.05 14.58
CA ILE A 316 16.27 -5.45 15.91
C ILE A 316 16.81 -6.84 16.26
N LEU A 317 17.20 -7.03 17.52
CA LEU A 317 17.76 -8.25 18.08
C LEU A 317 16.83 -8.88 19.14
N PRO A 318 16.82 -10.22 19.28
CA PRO A 318 17.55 -11.19 18.44
C PRO A 318 16.99 -11.25 17.01
N SER A 319 17.86 -11.53 16.03
CA SER A 319 17.48 -11.69 14.63
C SER A 319 17.49 -13.18 14.24
N PRO A 320 16.57 -13.65 13.38
CA PRO A 320 16.48 -15.06 12.98
C PRO A 320 17.67 -15.56 12.14
N GLY A 321 18.63 -14.71 11.75
CA GLY A 321 19.86 -15.14 11.10
C GLY A 321 20.89 -14.03 10.86
N ILE A 322 21.99 -14.40 10.20
CA ILE A 322 23.19 -13.54 10.06
C ILE A 322 23.13 -12.68 8.77
N GLY A 323 22.31 -13.05 7.78
CA GLY A 323 22.19 -12.31 6.51
C GLY A 323 21.40 -10.99 6.63
N ARG A 324 21.72 -10.02 5.76
CA ARG A 324 21.11 -8.67 5.75
C ARG A 324 19.61 -8.66 5.44
N TYR A 325 19.02 -9.62 4.75
CA TYR A 325 17.56 -9.65 4.57
C TYR A 325 17.03 -11.04 4.89
N THR A 326 17.48 -11.59 6.02
CA THR A 326 17.01 -12.90 6.48
C THR A 326 15.50 -12.82 6.75
N PRO A 327 14.69 -13.79 6.26
CA PRO A 327 13.26 -13.84 6.56
C PRO A 327 12.99 -13.72 8.06
N GLY A 328 12.00 -12.92 8.43
CA GLY A 328 11.64 -12.62 9.82
C GLY A 328 12.44 -11.50 10.48
N SER A 329 13.42 -10.90 9.79
CA SER A 329 14.16 -9.76 10.33
C SER A 329 13.33 -8.47 10.35
N ILE A 330 13.53 -7.65 11.39
CA ILE A 330 12.94 -6.31 11.50
C ILE A 330 14.05 -5.27 11.51
N TYR A 331 13.95 -4.28 10.63
CA TYR A 331 14.84 -3.13 10.56
C TYR A 331 14.11 -1.91 11.09
N LEU A 332 14.68 -1.26 12.10
CA LEU A 332 14.20 0.02 12.59
C LEU A 332 14.83 1.15 11.77
N GLN A 333 14.00 1.89 11.05
CA GLN A 333 14.37 2.96 10.13
C GLN A 333 14.46 4.32 10.84
N TYR A 334 15.42 5.13 10.42
CA TYR A 334 15.63 6.49 10.88
C TYR A 334 15.60 7.44 9.68
N THR A 335 14.46 8.09 9.46
CA THR A 335 14.27 9.01 8.32
C THR A 335 15.16 10.25 8.41
N ASN A 336 15.67 10.59 9.60
CA ASN A 336 16.62 11.68 9.81
C ASN A 336 18.00 11.22 10.34
N HIS A 337 18.49 10.08 9.84
CA HIS A 337 19.88 9.61 10.00
C HIS A 337 20.34 9.41 11.47
N GLY A 338 19.44 8.98 12.36
CA GLY A 338 19.80 8.68 13.75
C GLY A 338 19.80 9.91 14.67
N SER A 339 19.15 10.99 14.26
CA SER A 339 19.06 12.23 15.02
C SER A 339 18.34 12.07 16.37
N GLN A 340 18.50 13.04 17.27
CA GLN A 340 17.69 13.09 18.50
C GLN A 340 16.18 13.19 18.19
N GLN A 341 15.82 13.76 17.04
CA GLN A 341 14.42 13.80 16.61
C GLN A 341 13.89 12.41 16.27
N ASP A 342 14.68 11.58 15.57
CA ASP A 342 14.31 10.19 15.32
C ASP A 342 14.08 9.46 16.64
N MET A 343 14.98 9.65 17.61
CA MET A 343 14.90 8.95 18.89
C MET A 343 13.69 9.34 19.71
N ARG A 344 13.33 10.62 19.72
CA ARG A 344 12.11 11.07 20.37
C ARG A 344 10.86 10.53 19.66
N THR A 345 10.84 10.57 18.33
CA THR A 345 9.65 10.17 17.55
C THR A 345 9.43 8.66 17.60
N ILE A 346 10.48 7.87 17.41
CA ILE A 346 10.44 6.41 17.54
C ILE A 346 9.98 6.01 18.95
N THR A 347 10.57 6.57 20.01
CA THR A 347 10.19 6.24 21.39
C THR A 347 8.75 6.63 21.72
N ALA A 348 8.22 7.67 21.07
CA ALA A 348 6.84 8.10 21.27
C ALA A 348 5.83 7.17 20.58
N ASN A 349 6.22 6.55 19.46
CA ASN A 349 5.31 5.75 18.62
C ASN A 349 5.47 4.23 18.81
N ILE A 350 6.66 3.77 19.22
CA ILE A 350 7.03 2.36 19.39
C ILE A 350 7.40 2.14 20.86
N VAL A 351 6.50 1.51 21.62
CA VAL A 351 6.53 1.49 23.09
C VAL A 351 7.58 0.57 23.69
N ASP A 352 8.01 -0.44 22.93
CA ASP A 352 9.05 -1.43 23.29
C ASP A 352 10.40 -1.11 22.62
N TYR A 353 10.59 0.13 22.16
CA TYR A 353 11.86 0.60 21.63
C TYR A 353 12.95 0.57 22.70
N GLU A 354 13.95 -0.28 22.49
CA GLU A 354 15.11 -0.43 23.38
C GLU A 354 16.41 -0.45 22.57
N ILE A 355 17.24 0.59 22.76
CA ILE A 355 18.48 0.75 21.98
C ILE A 355 19.48 -0.39 22.19
N GLN A 356 19.44 -1.06 23.34
CA GLN A 356 20.29 -2.21 23.68
C GLN A 356 19.91 -3.46 22.88
N LYS A 357 18.67 -3.53 22.36
CA LYS A 357 18.17 -4.62 21.51
C LYS A 357 18.38 -4.32 20.02
N LEU A 358 19.29 -3.42 19.67
CA LEU A 358 19.57 -3.05 18.28
C LEU A 358 21.01 -3.37 17.91
N ASP A 359 21.20 -3.95 16.73
CA ASP A 359 22.50 -4.16 16.09
C ASP A 359 23.14 -2.81 15.71
N THR A 360 24.35 -2.84 15.18
CA THR A 360 25.01 -1.68 14.58
C THR A 360 24.20 -1.12 13.40
N VAL A 361 24.47 0.14 13.07
CA VAL A 361 23.84 0.82 11.94
C VAL A 361 24.17 0.10 10.63
N CYS A 362 23.16 -0.01 9.77
CA CYS A 362 23.28 -0.56 8.44
C CYS A 362 22.50 0.28 7.42
N MET A 363 22.92 0.20 6.16
CA MET A 363 22.18 0.76 5.03
C MET A 363 21.36 -0.36 4.40
N ILE A 364 20.03 -0.20 4.45
CA ILE A 364 19.09 -1.07 3.74
C ILE A 364 18.66 -0.42 2.42
N ALA A 365 18.11 -1.21 1.50
CA ALA A 365 17.43 -0.67 0.34
C ALA A 365 16.36 0.32 0.79
N ASP A 366 16.14 1.37 -0.01
CA ASP A 366 15.15 2.40 0.29
C ASP A 366 13.85 1.76 0.79
N TRP A 367 13.40 2.21 1.96
CA TRP A 367 12.37 1.50 2.71
C TRP A 367 11.02 1.45 1.98
N GLU A 368 10.68 2.46 1.19
CA GLU A 368 9.44 2.54 0.44
C GLU A 368 9.64 2.02 -0.99
N SER A 369 10.68 2.47 -1.68
CA SER A 369 10.81 2.24 -3.12
C SER A 369 11.71 1.07 -3.52
N GLY A 370 12.55 0.59 -2.59
CA GLY A 370 13.65 -0.34 -2.86
C GLY A 370 13.22 -1.78 -3.13
N ILE A 371 13.76 -2.35 -4.23
CA ILE A 371 13.70 -3.78 -4.59
C ILE A 371 15.10 -4.40 -4.52
N LEU A 372 15.18 -5.57 -3.89
CA LEU A 372 16.40 -6.33 -3.64
C LEU A 372 16.79 -7.19 -4.83
N ASP A 373 18.08 -7.38 -5.05
CA ASP A 373 18.58 -8.31 -6.07
C ASP A 373 18.16 -9.76 -5.77
N GLN A 374 18.07 -10.12 -4.48
CA GLN A 374 17.57 -11.42 -4.05
C GLN A 374 16.08 -11.61 -4.35
N GLN A 375 15.26 -10.57 -4.21
CA GLN A 375 13.85 -10.62 -4.59
C GLN A 375 13.73 -10.88 -6.09
N ILE A 376 14.45 -10.10 -6.91
CA ILE A 376 14.44 -10.26 -8.38
C ILE A 376 14.81 -11.69 -8.79
N LYS A 377 15.88 -12.25 -8.21
CA LYS A 377 16.33 -13.62 -8.49
C LYS A 377 15.32 -14.68 -8.04
N SER A 378 14.79 -14.56 -6.82
CA SER A 378 13.91 -15.59 -6.23
C SER A 378 12.57 -15.65 -6.95
N PHE A 379 11.95 -14.48 -7.18
CA PHE A 379 10.71 -14.36 -7.96
C PHE A 379 10.91 -14.86 -9.39
N GLY A 380 11.96 -14.39 -10.08
CA GLY A 380 12.23 -14.80 -11.47
C GLY A 380 12.43 -16.31 -11.60
N LYS A 381 13.13 -16.94 -10.66
CA LYS A 381 13.32 -18.40 -10.65
C LYS A 381 11.99 -19.14 -10.53
N LYS A 382 11.12 -18.76 -9.59
CA LYS A 382 9.81 -19.41 -9.39
C LYS A 382 8.87 -19.18 -10.58
N LEU A 383 8.84 -17.97 -11.12
CA LEU A 383 8.04 -17.63 -12.30
C LEU A 383 8.48 -18.44 -13.54
N ASN A 384 9.79 -18.62 -13.73
CA ASN A 384 10.30 -19.45 -14.82
C ASN A 384 9.90 -20.94 -14.67
N GLN A 385 9.74 -21.45 -13.43
CA GLN A 385 9.26 -22.82 -13.20
C GLN A 385 7.81 -23.04 -13.64
N ILE A 386 7.00 -21.98 -13.67
CA ILE A 386 5.63 -21.99 -14.21
C ILE A 386 5.56 -21.39 -15.63
N HIS A 387 6.70 -21.31 -16.33
CA HIS A 387 6.83 -20.87 -17.72
C HIS A 387 6.36 -19.43 -17.99
N ILE A 388 6.59 -18.53 -17.03
CA ILE A 388 6.28 -17.11 -17.15
C ILE A 388 7.55 -16.32 -17.46
N ASP A 389 7.47 -15.44 -18.46
CA ASP A 389 8.58 -14.53 -18.79
C ASP A 389 8.66 -13.42 -17.74
N CYS A 390 9.74 -13.42 -16.96
CA CYS A 390 9.96 -12.45 -15.90
C CYS A 390 10.96 -11.38 -16.34
N TYR A 391 10.68 -10.12 -16.02
CA TYR A 391 11.55 -8.98 -16.31
C TYR A 391 11.77 -8.15 -15.05
N ALA A 392 12.95 -7.55 -14.90
CA ALA A 392 13.23 -6.56 -13.86
C ALA A 392 13.35 -5.18 -14.48
N LEU A 393 12.57 -4.23 -13.99
CA LEU A 393 12.63 -2.80 -14.31
C LEU A 393 13.16 -2.03 -13.09
N THR A 394 14.43 -1.61 -13.15
CA THR A 394 15.08 -0.92 -12.02
C THR A 394 15.91 0.29 -12.47
N THR A 395 16.29 1.13 -11.51
CA THR A 395 17.37 2.11 -11.66
C THR A 395 18.51 1.72 -10.74
N PRO A 396 19.74 1.56 -11.24
CA PRO A 396 20.87 1.15 -10.41
C PRO A 396 21.55 2.33 -9.69
N ASN A 397 21.29 3.56 -10.12
CA ASN A 397 22.10 4.73 -9.71
C ASN A 397 21.29 5.87 -9.10
N ASN A 398 20.08 6.14 -9.60
CA ASN A 398 19.32 7.31 -9.17
C ASN A 398 17.82 7.08 -9.36
N MET A 399 17.06 7.23 -8.27
CA MET A 399 15.59 7.09 -8.26
C MET A 399 14.91 8.02 -9.27
N ILE A 400 15.47 9.20 -9.54
CA ILE A 400 14.89 10.18 -10.47
C ILE A 400 14.72 9.62 -11.90
N ASN A 401 15.53 8.63 -12.29
CA ASN A 401 15.41 8.02 -13.61
C ASN A 401 14.07 7.30 -13.78
N LEU A 402 13.53 6.70 -12.71
CA LEU A 402 12.21 6.05 -12.75
C LEU A 402 11.09 7.09 -12.83
N TYR A 403 11.21 8.24 -12.15
CA TYR A 403 10.24 9.33 -12.28
C TYR A 403 10.20 9.87 -13.71
N ASN A 404 11.38 10.04 -14.30
CA ASN A 404 11.59 10.46 -15.68
C ASN A 404 11.08 9.43 -16.72
N LEU A 405 11.10 8.13 -16.37
CA LEU A 405 10.60 7.07 -17.25
C LEU A 405 9.09 7.24 -17.55
N ALA A 406 8.30 7.79 -16.64
CA ALA A 406 6.86 8.05 -16.87
C ALA A 406 6.62 8.93 -18.10
N THR A 407 7.42 10.00 -18.28
CA THR A 407 7.37 10.86 -19.47
C THR A 407 7.60 10.05 -20.75
N ASN A 408 8.57 9.13 -20.75
CA ASN A 408 8.92 8.35 -21.93
C ASN A 408 7.90 7.24 -22.23
N ILE A 409 7.34 6.60 -21.19
CA ILE A 409 6.23 5.66 -21.33
C ILE A 409 5.03 6.37 -21.98
N ALA A 410 4.69 7.57 -21.50
CA ALA A 410 3.59 8.35 -22.04
C ALA A 410 3.80 8.71 -23.51
N LEU A 411 4.99 9.20 -23.86
CA LEU A 411 5.33 9.55 -25.25
C LEU A 411 5.27 8.35 -26.19
N GLU A 412 5.82 7.20 -25.79
CA GLU A 412 5.78 5.98 -26.60
C GLU A 412 4.34 5.48 -26.77
N TYR A 413 3.55 5.52 -25.69
CA TYR A 413 2.13 5.12 -25.73
C TYR A 413 1.30 6.01 -26.66
N ILE A 414 1.47 7.34 -26.55
CA ILE A 414 0.79 8.31 -27.43
C ILE A 414 1.23 8.11 -28.88
N LYS A 415 2.52 7.87 -29.12
CA LYS A 415 3.05 7.63 -30.46
C LYS A 415 2.48 6.36 -31.09
N LYS A 416 2.40 5.27 -30.32
CA LYS A 416 1.80 4.00 -30.77
C LYS A 416 0.33 4.14 -31.13
N ASN A 417 -0.36 5.10 -30.51
CA ASN A 417 -1.79 5.36 -30.66
C ASN A 417 -2.09 6.66 -31.41
N GLU A 418 -1.18 7.15 -32.26
CA GLU A 418 -1.30 8.46 -32.91
C GLU A 418 -2.49 8.59 -33.89
N SER A 419 -3.08 7.47 -34.30
CA SER A 419 -4.32 7.45 -35.07
C SER A 419 -5.55 7.86 -34.26
N LEU A 420 -5.48 7.73 -32.93
CA LEU A 420 -6.57 8.02 -31.99
C LEU A 420 -6.24 9.23 -31.10
N ILE A 421 -4.98 9.39 -30.70
CA ILE A 421 -4.49 10.50 -29.88
C ILE A 421 -3.77 11.50 -30.77
N LYS A 422 -4.22 12.76 -30.78
CA LYS A 422 -3.67 13.84 -31.63
C LYS A 422 -2.30 14.37 -31.15
N GLY A 423 -1.42 13.48 -30.70
CA GLY A 423 -0.12 13.79 -30.14
C GLY A 423 -0.17 14.47 -28.76
N PRO A 424 0.99 14.93 -28.27
CA PRO A 424 1.09 15.64 -26.99
C PRO A 424 0.30 16.96 -26.98
N SER A 425 -0.58 17.14 -26.01
CA SER A 425 -1.47 18.31 -25.90
C SER A 425 -1.19 19.18 -24.66
N GLN A 426 -0.70 18.58 -23.58
CA GLN A 426 -0.42 19.24 -22.30
C GLN A 426 0.79 18.59 -21.63
N ILE A 427 1.50 19.32 -20.77
CA ILE A 427 2.42 18.76 -19.77
C ILE A 427 1.77 18.91 -18.39
N THR A 428 1.62 17.81 -17.68
CA THR A 428 1.05 17.79 -16.33
C THR A 428 2.17 17.58 -15.31
N PHE A 429 2.38 18.55 -14.44
CA PHE A 429 3.25 18.41 -13.28
C PHE A 429 2.43 17.70 -12.22
N ASN A 430 2.79 16.45 -11.91
CA ASN A 430 2.14 15.66 -10.88
C ASN A 430 3.08 15.53 -9.68
N GLU A 431 2.63 16.06 -8.54
CA GLU A 431 3.20 15.73 -7.23
C GLU A 431 3.06 14.22 -6.96
N TYR A 432 3.79 13.73 -5.95
CA TYR A 432 3.79 12.33 -5.55
C TYR A 432 2.37 11.77 -5.36
N LEU A 433 2.07 10.66 -6.04
CA LEU A 433 0.85 9.83 -5.99
C LEU A 433 -0.48 10.43 -6.46
N ILE A 434 -0.55 11.69 -6.88
CA ILE A 434 -1.82 12.36 -7.24
C ILE A 434 -2.21 12.30 -8.73
N SER A 435 -1.54 11.46 -9.53
CA SER A 435 -1.78 11.38 -10.98
C SER A 435 -3.03 10.59 -11.37
N GLU A 436 -3.56 10.83 -12.58
CA GLU A 436 -4.62 10.03 -13.23
C GLU A 436 -4.14 9.48 -14.60
N PRO A 437 -3.30 8.42 -14.60
CA PRO A 437 -2.51 8.07 -15.78
C PRO A 437 -3.32 7.74 -17.01
N MET A 438 -4.38 6.93 -16.92
CA MET A 438 -5.14 6.54 -18.12
C MET A 438 -5.86 7.72 -18.77
N TYR A 439 -6.46 8.60 -17.97
CA TYR A 439 -7.05 9.85 -18.47
C TYR A 439 -5.99 10.74 -19.10
N GLU A 440 -4.88 10.96 -18.42
CA GLU A 440 -3.77 11.77 -18.93
C GLU A 440 -3.26 11.23 -20.27
N LEU A 441 -2.99 9.92 -20.37
CA LEU A 441 -2.52 9.29 -21.60
C LEU A 441 -3.55 9.39 -22.74
N ALA A 442 -4.83 9.10 -22.46
CA ALA A 442 -5.89 9.16 -23.47
C ALA A 442 -6.11 10.57 -24.03
N CYS A 443 -5.85 11.61 -23.21
CA CYS A 443 -5.95 13.02 -23.62
C CYS A 443 -4.64 13.58 -24.23
N GLY A 444 -3.57 12.78 -24.31
CA GLY A 444 -2.27 13.20 -24.81
C GLY A 444 -1.48 14.09 -23.83
N HIS A 445 -1.75 13.98 -22.54
CA HIS A 445 -1.03 14.70 -21.49
C HIS A 445 0.28 13.96 -21.16
N ILE A 446 1.38 14.73 -21.07
CA ILE A 446 2.70 14.21 -20.76
C ILE A 446 3.01 14.47 -19.28
N PRO A 447 3.25 13.43 -18.47
CA PRO A 447 3.51 13.61 -17.05
C PRO A 447 4.93 14.06 -16.78
N LEU A 448 5.08 14.93 -15.78
CA LEU A 448 6.33 15.20 -15.07
C LEU A 448 6.07 14.89 -13.59
N LEU A 449 6.59 13.76 -13.12
CA LEU A 449 6.42 13.30 -11.74
C LEU A 449 7.48 13.90 -10.83
N TYR A 450 7.13 14.46 -9.68
CA TYR A 450 8.13 15.02 -8.76
C TYR A 450 7.71 14.91 -7.29
N TRP A 451 8.71 15.04 -6.40
CA TRP A 451 8.49 15.14 -4.96
C TRP A 451 8.31 16.61 -4.58
N GLN A 452 7.27 16.93 -3.81
CA GLN A 452 6.82 18.29 -3.51
C GLN A 452 7.85 19.20 -2.85
N PHE A 453 8.82 18.61 -2.16
CA PHE A 453 9.87 19.37 -1.49
C PHE A 453 11.12 19.59 -2.35
N VAL A 454 11.13 19.13 -3.61
CA VAL A 454 12.16 19.48 -4.57
C VAL A 454 11.99 20.96 -4.96
N PRO A 455 13.06 21.78 -4.91
CA PRO A 455 12.98 23.18 -5.28
C PRO A 455 12.34 23.42 -6.66
N PRO A 456 11.45 24.44 -6.80
CA PRO A 456 10.80 24.77 -8.07
C PRO A 456 11.78 24.94 -9.25
N ALA A 457 12.88 25.66 -9.03
CA ALA A 457 13.93 25.86 -10.02
C ALA A 457 14.52 24.54 -10.55
N LEU A 458 14.78 23.57 -9.68
CA LEU A 458 15.29 22.25 -10.09
C LEU A 458 14.24 21.43 -10.83
N THR A 459 12.97 21.56 -10.44
CA THR A 459 11.86 20.88 -11.11
C THR A 459 11.65 21.43 -12.53
N VAL A 460 11.68 22.75 -12.72
CA VAL A 460 11.59 23.39 -14.05
C VAL A 460 12.85 23.17 -14.87
N GLN A 461 14.03 23.14 -14.24
CA GLN A 461 15.25 22.71 -14.92
C GLN A 461 15.08 21.29 -15.49
N ARG A 462 14.54 20.34 -14.71
CA ARG A 462 14.28 18.97 -15.19
C ARG A 462 13.25 18.92 -16.32
N LEU A 463 12.22 19.77 -16.32
CA LEU A 463 11.33 19.94 -17.47
C LEU A 463 12.13 20.28 -18.74
N ASN A 464 13.02 21.28 -18.68
CA ASN A 464 13.82 21.72 -19.82
C ASN A 464 14.87 20.68 -20.25
N ASP A 465 15.59 20.11 -19.28
CA ASP A 465 16.72 19.23 -19.53
C ASP A 465 16.31 17.81 -19.91
N TYR A 466 15.11 17.39 -19.54
CA TYR A 466 14.66 16.03 -19.77
C TYR A 466 13.37 15.97 -20.57
N THR A 467 12.26 16.46 -20.01
CA THR A 467 10.93 16.26 -20.59
C THR A 467 10.80 16.91 -21.98
N VAL A 468 11.27 18.15 -22.15
CA VAL A 468 11.27 18.84 -23.45
C VAL A 468 12.13 18.10 -24.47
N ARG A 469 13.31 17.59 -24.07
CA ARG A 469 14.17 16.81 -24.97
C ARG A 469 13.52 15.50 -25.38
N ALA A 470 12.84 14.82 -24.45
CA ALA A 470 12.10 13.59 -24.72
C ALA A 470 10.93 13.85 -25.70
N ILE A 471 10.14 14.92 -25.48
CA ILE A 471 9.06 15.31 -26.40
C ILE A 471 9.63 15.59 -27.79
N ASN A 472 10.67 16.42 -27.91
CA ASN A 472 11.26 16.77 -29.21
C ASN A 472 11.86 15.56 -29.95
N ARG A 473 12.31 14.53 -29.22
CA ARG A 473 12.80 13.29 -29.82
C ARG A 473 11.69 12.48 -30.50
N VAL A 474 10.51 12.41 -29.88
CA VAL A 474 9.39 11.58 -30.36
C VAL A 474 8.44 12.37 -31.27
N PHE A 475 8.22 13.64 -30.95
CA PHE A 475 7.34 14.58 -31.66
C PHE A 475 8.10 15.88 -31.98
N PRO A 476 9.01 15.89 -32.96
CA PRO A 476 9.91 17.02 -33.25
C PRO A 476 9.20 18.30 -33.72
N LEU A 477 7.95 18.20 -34.17
CA LEU A 477 7.15 19.36 -34.61
C LEU A 477 6.39 20.05 -33.46
N THR A 478 6.41 19.46 -32.26
CA THR A 478 5.70 20.01 -31.10
C THR A 478 6.39 21.26 -30.56
N GLN A 479 5.66 22.36 -30.50
CA GLN A 479 6.16 23.62 -29.93
C GLN A 479 5.97 23.62 -28.41
N VAL A 480 6.84 22.94 -27.68
CA VAL A 480 6.68 22.68 -26.23
C VAL A 480 6.45 23.95 -25.40
N LYS A 481 7.13 25.06 -25.72
CA LYS A 481 6.94 26.35 -25.02
C LYS A 481 5.53 26.95 -25.17
N LYS A 482 4.77 26.52 -26.18
CA LYS A 482 3.37 26.94 -26.41
C LYS A 482 2.34 25.94 -25.91
N MET A 483 2.77 24.76 -25.46
CA MET A 483 1.85 23.79 -24.88
C MET A 483 1.27 24.30 -23.56
N LYS A 484 0.06 23.83 -23.24
CA LYS A 484 -0.50 24.02 -21.90
C LYS A 484 0.36 23.27 -20.89
N ILE A 485 0.68 23.93 -19.78
CA ILE A 485 1.24 23.30 -18.59
C ILE A 485 0.17 23.35 -17.50
N HIS A 486 -0.10 22.21 -16.88
CA HIS A 486 -0.96 22.11 -15.72
C HIS A 486 -0.14 21.73 -14.48
N LEU A 487 -0.21 22.57 -13.46
CA LEU A 487 0.40 22.34 -12.15
C LEU A 487 -0.62 21.64 -11.26
N ASN A 488 -0.56 20.30 -11.26
CA ASN A 488 -1.23 19.48 -10.27
C ASN A 488 -0.30 19.39 -9.05
N ALA A 489 -0.30 20.45 -8.25
CA ALA A 489 0.65 20.67 -7.17
C ALA A 489 -0.09 21.26 -5.97
N ARG A 490 0.01 20.64 -4.80
CA ARG A 490 -0.58 21.16 -3.57
C ARG A 490 0.30 22.23 -2.95
N VAL A 491 1.61 21.98 -2.93
CA VAL A 491 2.64 22.85 -2.32
C VAL A 491 3.54 23.45 -3.40
N GLY A 492 3.94 24.72 -3.24
CA GLY A 492 4.95 25.36 -4.08
C GLY A 492 4.52 25.70 -5.51
N LYS A 493 3.21 25.63 -5.81
CA LYS A 493 2.69 25.79 -7.18
C LYS A 493 2.82 27.22 -7.74
N TYR A 494 2.77 28.23 -6.88
CA TYR A 494 2.92 29.63 -7.30
C TYR A 494 4.38 29.92 -7.68
N GLU A 495 5.32 29.38 -6.91
CA GLU A 495 6.75 29.44 -7.18
C GLU A 495 7.09 28.65 -8.45
N LEU A 496 6.49 27.48 -8.66
CA LEU A 496 6.60 26.73 -9.91
C LEU A 496 6.04 27.53 -11.10
N ALA A 497 4.88 28.17 -10.96
CA ALA A 497 4.30 28.99 -12.02
C ALA A 497 5.17 30.19 -12.38
N GLN A 498 5.77 30.84 -11.37
CA GLN A 498 6.70 31.94 -11.56
C GLN A 498 7.97 31.47 -12.27
N GLU A 499 8.57 30.37 -11.83
CA GLU A 499 9.77 29.78 -12.45
C GLU A 499 9.50 29.37 -13.92
N LEU A 500 8.32 28.80 -14.21
CA LEU A 500 7.89 28.47 -15.56
C LEU A 500 7.78 29.72 -16.44
N LYS A 501 7.22 30.81 -15.91
CA LYS A 501 7.10 32.10 -16.62
C LYS A 501 8.47 32.69 -16.93
N GLU A 502 9.41 32.65 -15.98
CA GLU A 502 10.80 33.06 -16.17
C GLU A 502 11.51 32.21 -17.24
N ASN A 503 11.15 30.92 -17.31
CA ASN A 503 11.57 30.00 -18.35
C ASN A 503 10.73 30.08 -19.65
N GLN A 504 9.96 31.16 -19.86
CA GLN A 504 9.20 31.48 -21.08
C GLN A 504 8.02 30.51 -21.40
N TYR A 505 7.48 29.81 -20.41
CA TYR A 505 6.22 29.09 -20.57
C TYR A 505 5.05 30.02 -20.25
N SER A 506 4.17 30.25 -21.22
CA SER A 506 3.11 31.27 -21.11
C SER A 506 1.71 30.73 -20.80
N HIS A 507 1.49 29.42 -20.94
CA HIS A 507 0.17 28.79 -20.76
C HIS A 507 0.15 27.88 -19.54
N VAL A 508 0.26 28.48 -18.34
CA VAL A 508 0.28 27.74 -17.07
C VAL A 508 -1.10 27.81 -16.42
N THR A 509 -1.62 26.64 -16.03
CA THR A 509 -2.84 26.48 -15.21
C THR A 509 -2.48 25.75 -13.92
N MET A 510 -3.28 25.93 -12.87
CA MET A 510 -3.02 25.37 -11.54
C MET A 510 -4.30 24.75 -10.99
N ARG A 511 -4.17 23.70 -10.16
CA ARG A 511 -5.28 23.23 -9.31
C ARG A 511 -5.69 24.29 -8.28
N ALA A 512 -6.87 24.13 -7.67
CA ALA A 512 -7.35 25.00 -6.59
C ALA A 512 -6.46 24.95 -5.32
N ASP A 513 -6.51 26.00 -4.49
CA ASP A 513 -5.74 26.12 -3.25
C ASP A 513 -6.36 25.31 -2.10
N HIS A 514 -5.49 24.73 -1.25
CA HIS A 514 -5.90 24.03 -0.02
C HIS A 514 -6.89 22.87 -0.23
N ILE A 515 -6.89 22.30 -1.43
CA ILE A 515 -7.71 21.13 -1.77
C ILE A 515 -6.83 19.90 -1.79
N GLU A 516 -7.26 18.85 -1.09
CA GLU A 516 -6.63 17.54 -1.10
C GLU A 516 -7.15 16.68 -2.25
N GLU A 517 -6.40 15.65 -2.65
CA GLU A 517 -6.79 14.73 -3.74
C GLU A 517 -7.79 13.66 -3.24
N ILE A 518 -8.96 14.13 -2.78
CA ILE A 518 -10.03 13.31 -2.19
C ILE A 518 -11.33 13.57 -2.96
N TRP A 519 -12.10 12.51 -3.18
CA TRP A 519 -13.44 12.60 -3.72
C TRP A 519 -14.43 13.14 -2.67
N ASN A 520 -14.86 14.40 -2.81
CA ASN A 520 -15.84 15.05 -1.95
C ASN A 520 -16.66 16.15 -2.67
N LEU A 521 -17.69 15.72 -3.39
CA LEU A 521 -18.58 16.66 -4.10
C LEU A 521 -19.36 17.65 -3.19
N THR A 522 -19.31 17.49 -1.87
CA THR A 522 -20.01 18.39 -0.94
C THR A 522 -19.31 19.75 -0.78
N ASP A 523 -18.02 19.84 -1.11
CA ASP A 523 -17.27 21.10 -1.06
C ASP A 523 -17.20 21.81 -2.43
N GLY A 524 -17.71 21.18 -3.48
CA GLY A 524 -17.70 21.70 -4.85
C GLY A 524 -17.03 20.72 -5.81
N LEU A 525 -16.59 21.22 -6.97
CA LEU A 525 -15.71 20.50 -7.88
C LEU A 525 -14.33 21.13 -7.75
N ASN A 526 -13.53 20.57 -6.86
CA ASN A 526 -12.30 21.21 -6.37
C ASN A 526 -11.09 20.31 -6.57
N ALA A 527 -11.22 19.02 -6.25
CA ALA A 527 -10.13 18.07 -6.35
C ALA A 527 -9.87 17.69 -7.82
N PRO A 528 -8.61 17.48 -8.23
CA PRO A 528 -8.29 17.05 -9.59
C PRO A 528 -9.07 15.83 -10.08
N CYS A 529 -9.25 14.78 -9.27
CA CYS A 529 -10.09 13.65 -9.62
C CYS A 529 -11.55 14.05 -9.93
N GLU A 530 -12.12 15.03 -9.21
CA GLU A 530 -13.46 15.58 -9.47
C GLU A 530 -13.51 16.38 -10.76
N MET A 531 -12.50 17.21 -11.01
CA MET A 531 -12.37 17.98 -12.25
C MET A 531 -12.25 17.06 -13.47
N ILE A 532 -11.52 15.95 -13.33
CA ILE A 532 -11.40 14.93 -14.36
C ILE A 532 -12.72 14.17 -14.53
N ALA A 533 -13.39 13.79 -13.44
CA ALA A 533 -14.71 13.17 -13.49
C ALA A 533 -15.71 14.06 -14.22
N TYR A 534 -15.69 15.36 -13.93
CA TYR A 534 -16.53 16.34 -14.56
C TYR A 534 -16.25 16.44 -16.06
N ASP A 535 -14.98 16.50 -16.47
CA ASP A 535 -14.61 16.52 -17.89
C ASP A 535 -15.08 15.25 -18.63
N ILE A 536 -14.83 14.08 -18.04
CA ILE A 536 -15.28 12.80 -18.62
C ILE A 536 -16.81 12.76 -18.74
N THR A 537 -17.54 13.16 -17.70
CA THR A 537 -19.01 13.04 -17.68
C THR A 537 -19.72 14.10 -18.51
N ASN A 538 -19.20 15.33 -18.59
CA ASN A 538 -19.89 16.46 -19.23
C ASN A 538 -19.32 16.86 -20.59
N HIS A 539 -18.06 16.53 -20.90
CA HIS A 539 -17.41 16.95 -22.13
C HIS A 539 -17.09 15.77 -23.06
N ILE A 540 -16.63 14.64 -22.52
CA ILE A 540 -16.29 13.45 -23.32
C ILE A 540 -17.48 12.48 -23.44
N GLY A 541 -18.19 12.27 -22.35
CA GLY A 541 -19.16 11.19 -22.15
C GLY A 541 -18.48 9.89 -21.70
N VAL A 542 -18.98 9.29 -20.61
CA VAL A 542 -18.38 8.09 -19.98
C VAL A 542 -18.25 6.92 -20.96
N SER A 543 -19.32 6.60 -21.70
CA SER A 543 -19.29 5.50 -22.66
C SER A 543 -18.30 5.75 -23.81
N THR A 544 -18.20 7.00 -24.28
CA THR A 544 -17.22 7.40 -25.30
C THR A 544 -15.79 7.26 -24.77
N TYR A 545 -15.54 7.74 -23.55
CA TYR A 545 -14.25 7.66 -22.90
C TYR A 545 -13.78 6.20 -22.75
N GLN A 546 -14.63 5.34 -22.19
CA GLN A 546 -14.33 3.92 -22.01
C GLN A 546 -14.18 3.19 -23.35
N ALA A 547 -15.00 3.51 -24.36
CA ALA A 547 -14.85 2.94 -25.70
C ALA A 547 -13.52 3.34 -26.35
N ASN A 548 -13.09 4.59 -26.18
CA ASN A 548 -11.80 5.08 -26.68
C ASN A 548 -10.64 4.33 -26.01
N ILE A 549 -10.65 4.19 -24.68
CA ILE A 549 -9.62 3.44 -23.93
C ILE A 549 -9.53 1.99 -24.41
N ASN A 550 -10.66 1.37 -24.69
CA ASN A 550 -10.70 -0.01 -25.18
C ASN A 550 -10.08 -0.16 -26.57
N GLN A 551 -10.11 0.89 -27.41
CA GLN A 551 -9.49 0.89 -28.74
C GLN A 551 -7.98 1.15 -28.70
N LEU A 552 -7.49 1.83 -27.67
CA LEU A 552 -6.06 2.12 -27.51
C LEU A 552 -5.25 0.81 -27.35
N GLN A 553 -4.17 0.72 -28.12
CA GLN A 553 -3.23 -0.38 -28.13
C GLN A 553 -2.25 -0.25 -26.95
N PRO A 554 -2.14 -1.28 -26.10
CA PRO A 554 -1.15 -1.28 -25.03
C PRO A 554 0.28 -1.34 -25.61
N LEU A 555 1.25 -0.83 -24.86
CA LEU A 555 2.66 -1.11 -25.10
C LEU A 555 2.93 -2.60 -24.90
N SER A 556 3.87 -3.13 -25.68
CA SER A 556 4.37 -4.51 -25.53
C SER A 556 5.65 -4.53 -24.70
N ILE A 557 6.07 -5.69 -24.24
CA ILE A 557 7.39 -5.89 -23.62
C ILE A 557 8.53 -5.44 -24.55
N ASN A 558 8.38 -5.61 -25.87
CA ASN A 558 9.37 -5.13 -26.85
C ASN A 558 9.43 -3.60 -26.90
N ASP A 559 8.30 -2.91 -26.74
CA ASP A 559 8.26 -1.46 -26.64
C ASP A 559 8.99 -0.98 -25.39
N ILE A 560 8.74 -1.62 -24.24
CA ILE A 560 9.44 -1.31 -22.99
C ILE A 560 10.96 -1.58 -23.10
N THR A 561 11.35 -2.68 -23.74
CA THR A 561 12.77 -3.01 -23.98
C THR A 561 13.45 -1.98 -24.87
N ARG A 562 12.78 -1.55 -25.95
CA ARG A 562 13.29 -0.49 -26.82
C ARG A 562 13.40 0.84 -26.06
N LEU A 563 12.38 1.17 -25.28
CA LEU A 563 12.33 2.40 -24.48
C LEU A 563 13.45 2.43 -23.43
N SER A 564 13.66 1.35 -22.69
CA SER A 564 14.70 1.29 -21.65
C SER A 564 16.11 1.49 -22.22
N ASN A 565 16.36 1.02 -23.44
CA ASN A 565 17.66 1.21 -24.12
C ASN A 565 17.88 2.67 -24.54
N GLN A 566 16.83 3.47 -24.63
CA GLN A 566 16.87 4.88 -25.03
C GLN A 566 16.80 5.85 -23.84
N VAL A 567 16.47 5.35 -22.64
CA VAL A 567 16.33 6.16 -21.43
C VAL A 567 17.52 5.87 -20.51
N GLN A 568 18.32 6.91 -20.28
CA GLN A 568 19.51 6.78 -19.44
C GLN A 568 19.15 6.37 -18.01
N GLY A 569 19.92 5.42 -17.46
CA GLY A 569 19.82 5.03 -16.06
C GLY A 569 18.63 4.14 -15.72
N ILE A 570 17.92 3.62 -16.71
CA ILE A 570 16.93 2.56 -16.56
C ILE A 570 17.54 1.22 -17.00
N GLN A 571 17.26 0.16 -16.25
CA GLN A 571 17.56 -1.21 -16.63
C GLN A 571 16.25 -1.97 -16.78
N PHE A 572 16.04 -2.55 -17.96
CA PHE A 572 14.97 -3.52 -18.19
C PHE A 572 15.60 -4.79 -18.75
N LYS A 573 15.55 -5.87 -17.97
CA LYS A 573 16.20 -7.14 -18.33
C LYS A 573 15.30 -8.31 -18.04
N ARG A 574 15.31 -9.30 -18.91
CA ARG A 574 14.72 -10.61 -18.62
C ARG A 574 15.49 -11.28 -17.48
N VAL A 575 14.76 -11.91 -16.56
CA VAL A 575 15.27 -12.56 -15.37
C VAL A 575 14.90 -14.03 -15.47
N HIS A 576 15.90 -14.84 -15.85
CA HIS A 576 15.80 -16.26 -16.20
C HIS A 576 15.32 -16.59 -17.63
#